data_AF-A0AAV8VDG0-F1
#
_entry.id   AF-A0AAV8VDG0-F1
#
_cell.length_a   1.000
_cell.length_b   1.000
_cell.length_c   1.000
_cell.angle_alpha   90.00
_cell.angle_beta   90.00
_cell.angle_gamma   90.00
#
_symmetry.space_group_name_H-M   'P 1'
#
loop_
_entity.id
_entity.type
_entity.pdbx_description
1 polymer ?
#
loop_
_entity_poly.entity_id
_entity_poly.type
_entity_poly.pdbx_seq_one_letter_code
_entity_poly.pdbx_strand_id
1 'polypeptide(L)'
;MALRVASAYRTVSTEAVLVVAELIPIENMVEERNMVYRTEGELDRAKKDARETVMRKWQERWESSEKGRWTRELISQIGAWKDRKHGEIDYYITQALTGHGSFMSYLKRIRKLAEDKCRYCEGVDTPRHTLFECERWDGRSIRMNLEVGEEVTAANMIQLACATKQGWDAVMGYVKGVVREKERRLRNYVEED
;
A
#
# COMPACT_ATOMS: atom_id res chain seq x y z
N MET A 1 -9.24 2.25 -14.29
CA MET A 1 -10.02 1.44 -13.33
C MET A 1 -9.33 1.36 -11.96
N ALA A 2 -8.08 0.88 -11.88
CA ALA A 2 -7.33 0.71 -10.62
C ALA A 2 -7.29 1.95 -9.71
N LEU A 3 -7.06 3.15 -10.28
CA LEU A 3 -7.06 4.40 -9.50
C LEU A 3 -8.36 4.63 -8.72
N ARG A 4 -9.52 4.32 -9.33
CA ARG A 4 -10.82 4.49 -8.69
C ARG A 4 -11.08 3.43 -7.63
N VAL A 5 -10.71 2.17 -7.92
CA VAL A 5 -10.83 1.04 -6.97
C VAL A 5 -10.04 1.33 -5.70
N ALA A 6 -8.80 1.81 -5.84
CA ALA A 6 -7.96 2.12 -4.69
C ALA A 6 -8.20 3.53 -4.10
N SER A 7 -9.04 4.38 -4.69
CA SER A 7 -9.08 5.82 -4.34
C SER A 7 -7.69 6.49 -4.40
N ALA A 8 -6.87 6.09 -5.38
CA ALA A 8 -5.49 6.51 -5.53
C ALA A 8 -5.33 7.80 -6.33
N TYR A 9 -4.26 8.55 -6.03
CA TYR A 9 -3.88 9.74 -6.77
C TYR A 9 -3.44 9.40 -8.20
N ARG A 10 -3.70 10.29 -9.16
CA ARG A 10 -3.33 10.09 -10.58
C ARG A 10 -1.82 9.95 -10.83
N THR A 11 -0.98 10.33 -9.86
CA THR A 11 0.48 10.25 -9.93
C THR A 11 1.03 8.93 -9.39
N VAL A 12 0.18 8.03 -8.87
CA VAL A 12 0.60 6.68 -8.46
C VAL A 12 1.00 5.89 -9.70
N SER A 13 2.11 5.17 -9.63
CA SER A 13 2.57 4.36 -10.77
C SER A 13 1.61 3.20 -11.04
N THR A 14 1.54 2.78 -12.30
CA THR A 14 0.69 1.64 -12.72
C THR A 14 1.02 0.38 -11.92
N GLU A 15 2.30 0.12 -11.69
CA GLU A 15 2.80 -1.05 -10.96
C GLU A 15 2.29 -1.05 -9.51
N ALA A 16 2.38 0.07 -8.81
CA ALA A 16 1.91 0.19 -7.43
C ALA A 16 0.38 0.17 -7.32
N VAL A 17 -0.34 0.90 -8.19
CA VAL A 17 -1.81 0.97 -8.08
C VAL A 17 -2.48 -0.37 -8.40
N LEU A 18 -1.91 -1.18 -9.30
CA LEU A 18 -2.43 -2.52 -9.59
C LEU A 18 -2.28 -3.45 -8.38
N VAL A 19 -1.15 -3.39 -7.68
CA VAL A 19 -0.94 -4.15 -6.43
C VAL A 19 -1.90 -3.69 -5.34
N VAL A 20 -1.97 -2.38 -5.08
CA VAL A 20 -2.87 -1.82 -4.05
C VAL A 20 -4.33 -2.17 -4.36
N ALA A 21 -4.77 -2.05 -5.62
CA ALA A 21 -6.13 -2.38 -6.03
C ALA A 21 -6.40 -3.89 -6.22
N GLU A 22 -5.39 -4.76 -6.02
CA GLU A 22 -5.47 -6.21 -6.22
C GLU A 22 -5.89 -6.64 -7.64
N LEU A 23 -5.57 -5.80 -8.62
CA LEU A 23 -5.91 -6.02 -10.02
C LEU A 23 -4.72 -6.62 -10.75
N ILE A 24 -4.92 -7.83 -11.26
CA ILE A 24 -3.92 -8.50 -12.11
C ILE A 24 -3.74 -7.63 -13.37
N PRO A 25 -2.48 -7.37 -13.81
CA PRO A 25 -2.23 -6.66 -15.04
C PRO A 25 -2.97 -7.29 -16.24
N ILE A 26 -3.44 -6.47 -17.17
CA ILE A 26 -4.30 -6.94 -18.26
C ILE A 26 -3.58 -7.94 -19.17
N GLU A 27 -2.29 -7.71 -19.40
CA GLU A 27 -1.39 -8.60 -20.12
C GLU A 27 -1.34 -10.00 -19.48
N ASN A 28 -1.27 -10.08 -18.14
CA ASN A 28 -1.31 -11.32 -17.39
C ASN A 28 -2.69 -12.00 -17.51
N MET A 29 -3.79 -11.24 -17.47
CA MET A 29 -5.14 -11.80 -17.66
C MET A 29 -5.37 -12.34 -19.08
N VAL A 30 -4.84 -11.67 -20.10
CA VAL A 30 -4.89 -12.13 -21.49
C VAL A 30 -4.05 -13.40 -21.66
N GLU A 31 -2.86 -13.42 -21.07
CA GLU A 31 -1.98 -14.59 -21.07
C GLU A 31 -2.64 -15.79 -20.38
N GLU A 32 -3.24 -15.60 -19.20
CA GLU A 32 -3.97 -16.64 -18.47
C GLU A 32 -5.05 -17.28 -19.36
N ARG A 33 -5.86 -16.46 -20.03
CA ARG A 33 -6.92 -16.93 -20.93
C ARG A 33 -6.35 -17.70 -22.13
N ASN A 34 -5.25 -17.24 -22.70
CA ASN A 34 -4.59 -17.90 -23.82
C ASN A 34 -4.00 -19.26 -23.42
N MET A 35 -3.44 -19.38 -22.22
CA MET A 35 -2.95 -20.65 -21.68
C MET A 35 -4.10 -21.66 -21.57
N VAL A 36 -5.20 -21.27 -20.92
CA VAL A 36 -6.37 -22.13 -20.74
C VAL A 36 -6.97 -22.55 -22.08
N TYR A 37 -7.06 -21.65 -23.07
CA TYR A 37 -7.62 -21.96 -24.39
C TYR A 37 -6.77 -22.98 -25.17
N ARG A 38 -5.45 -22.99 -24.98
CA ARG A 38 -4.51 -23.86 -25.70
C ARG A 38 -4.31 -25.21 -25.03
N THR A 39 -4.73 -25.38 -23.78
CA THR A 39 -4.59 -26.63 -23.05
C THR A 39 -5.74 -27.57 -23.39
N GLU A 40 -5.40 -28.77 -23.87
CA GLU A 40 -6.34 -29.88 -23.97
C GLU A 40 -6.38 -30.65 -22.63
N GLY A 41 -7.56 -31.13 -22.22
CA GLY A 41 -7.73 -31.94 -21.00
C GLY A 41 -8.52 -31.26 -19.88
N GLU A 42 -8.14 -31.52 -18.63
CA GLU A 42 -8.87 -31.06 -17.43
C GLU A 42 -8.84 -29.54 -17.28
N LEU A 43 -9.95 -28.89 -17.64
CA LEU A 43 -10.09 -27.43 -17.64
C LEU A 43 -9.76 -26.77 -16.28
N ASP A 44 -10.14 -27.40 -15.17
CA ASP A 44 -9.91 -26.82 -13.84
C ASP A 44 -8.43 -26.85 -13.44
N ARG A 45 -7.70 -27.91 -13.84
CA ARG A 45 -6.24 -27.97 -13.68
C ARG A 45 -5.57 -26.90 -14.55
N ALA A 46 -5.98 -26.79 -15.81
CA ALA A 46 -5.45 -25.78 -16.74
C ALA A 46 -5.64 -24.35 -16.21
N LYS A 47 -6.81 -24.03 -15.65
CA LYS A 47 -7.08 -22.71 -15.02
C LYS A 47 -6.18 -22.45 -13.81
N LYS A 48 -6.00 -23.45 -12.95
CA LYS A 48 -5.15 -23.34 -11.76
C LYS A 48 -3.69 -23.08 -12.17
N ASP A 49 -3.15 -23.89 -13.07
CA ASP A 49 -1.76 -23.79 -13.53
C ASP A 49 -1.50 -22.46 -14.25
N ALA A 50 -2.46 -22.02 -15.09
CA ALA A 50 -2.40 -20.71 -15.75
C ALA A 50 -2.42 -19.57 -14.73
N ARG A 51 -3.29 -19.62 -13.72
CA ARG A 51 -3.37 -18.63 -12.64
C ARG A 51 -2.06 -18.56 -11.85
N GLU A 52 -1.52 -19.70 -11.43
CA GLU A 52 -0.24 -19.77 -10.71
C GLU A 52 0.90 -19.18 -11.54
N THR A 53 0.93 -19.49 -12.83
CA THR A 53 1.94 -18.97 -13.76
C THR A 53 1.89 -17.45 -13.87
N VAL A 54 0.70 -16.86 -14.07
CA VAL A 54 0.58 -15.42 -14.23
C VAL A 54 0.75 -14.65 -12.93
N MET A 55 0.41 -15.26 -11.79
CA MET A 55 0.69 -14.68 -10.47
C MET A 55 2.18 -14.65 -10.18
N ARG A 56 2.92 -15.71 -10.48
CA ARG A 56 4.39 -15.73 -10.38
C ARG A 56 5.03 -14.64 -11.23
N LYS A 57 4.61 -14.51 -12.50
CA LYS A 57 5.08 -13.44 -13.39
C LYS A 57 4.80 -12.04 -12.84
N TRP A 58 3.63 -11.84 -12.24
CA TRP A 58 3.30 -10.55 -11.64
C TRP A 58 4.19 -10.26 -10.42
N GLN A 59 4.44 -11.25 -9.57
CA GLN A 59 5.35 -11.16 -8.42
C GLN A 59 6.79 -10.82 -8.86
N GLU A 60 7.33 -11.53 -9.87
CA GLU A 60 8.69 -11.27 -10.41
C GLU A 60 8.83 -9.85 -10.98
N ARG A 61 7.80 -9.37 -11.69
CA ARG A 61 7.79 -8.00 -12.20
C ARG A 61 7.72 -6.97 -11.08
N TRP A 62 7.01 -7.28 -10.01
CA TRP A 62 6.91 -6.39 -8.86
C TRP A 62 8.23 -6.26 -8.11
N GLU A 63 8.90 -7.38 -7.88
CA GLU A 63 10.23 -7.47 -7.27
C GLU A 63 11.30 -6.71 -8.06
N SER A 64 11.21 -6.71 -9.39
CA SER A 64 12.16 -6.03 -10.28
C SER A 64 11.81 -4.57 -10.62
N SER A 65 10.61 -4.10 -10.32
CA SER A 65 10.17 -2.73 -10.66
C SER A 65 11.00 -1.64 -9.99
N GLU A 66 11.44 -0.62 -10.73
CA GLU A 66 12.08 0.57 -10.13
C GLU A 66 11.07 1.55 -9.52
N LYS A 67 9.80 1.41 -9.90
CA LYS A 67 8.67 2.24 -9.45
C LYS A 67 7.94 1.59 -8.28
N GLY A 68 7.35 2.41 -7.42
CA GLY A 68 6.56 1.92 -6.29
C GLY A 68 7.38 1.30 -5.17
N ARG A 69 8.69 1.60 -5.06
CA ARG A 69 9.60 1.01 -4.06
C ARG A 69 9.04 1.02 -2.64
N TRP A 70 8.44 2.13 -2.22
CA TRP A 70 7.76 2.25 -0.93
C TRP A 70 6.61 1.25 -0.79
N THR A 71 5.70 1.22 -1.76
CA THR A 71 4.58 0.27 -1.77
C THR A 71 5.06 -1.17 -1.78
N ARG A 72 6.17 -1.48 -2.46
CA ARG A 72 6.75 -2.83 -2.50
C ARG A 72 7.36 -3.25 -1.18
N GLU A 73 7.99 -2.32 -0.48
CA GLU A 73 8.52 -2.60 0.84
C GLU A 73 7.41 -3.04 1.80
N LEU A 74 6.25 -2.37 1.74
CA LEU A 74 5.09 -2.73 2.53
C LEU A 74 4.43 -4.02 2.01
N ILE A 75 4.10 -4.08 0.72
CA ILE A 75 3.40 -5.18 0.06
C ILE A 75 4.42 -5.98 -0.75
N SER A 76 5.26 -6.76 -0.06
CA SER A 76 6.30 -7.55 -0.72
C SER A 76 5.77 -8.80 -1.41
N GLN A 77 4.71 -9.41 -0.87
CA GLN A 77 4.10 -10.64 -1.39
C GLN A 77 2.66 -10.36 -1.89
N ILE A 78 2.49 -10.30 -3.22
CA ILE A 78 1.21 -9.95 -3.85
C ILE A 78 0.13 -10.97 -3.52
N GLY A 79 0.46 -12.26 -3.48
CA GLY A 79 -0.48 -13.33 -3.15
C GLY A 79 -1.07 -13.16 -1.74
N ALA A 80 -0.22 -12.94 -0.73
CA ALA A 80 -0.68 -12.73 0.65
C ALA A 80 -1.58 -11.49 0.77
N TRP A 81 -1.24 -10.41 0.08
CA TRP A 81 -2.09 -9.22 0.02
C TRP A 81 -3.43 -9.54 -0.65
N LYS A 82 -3.41 -10.08 -1.87
CA LYS A 82 -4.62 -10.32 -2.67
C LYS A 82 -5.56 -11.37 -2.08
N ASP A 83 -5.03 -12.42 -1.48
CA ASP A 83 -5.83 -13.59 -1.09
C ASP A 83 -6.39 -13.48 0.34
N ARG A 84 -6.05 -12.40 1.06
CA ARG A 84 -6.60 -12.11 2.40
C ARG A 84 -8.13 -12.12 2.38
N LYS A 85 -8.73 -12.56 3.48
CA LYS A 85 -10.20 -12.75 3.59
C LYS A 85 -10.90 -11.64 4.35
N HIS A 86 -10.14 -10.61 4.74
CA HIS A 86 -10.60 -9.53 5.58
C HIS A 86 -9.94 -8.22 5.16
N GLY A 87 -10.61 -7.14 5.52
CA GLY A 87 -10.06 -5.81 5.38
C GLY A 87 -10.25 -5.19 4.01
N GLU A 88 -10.60 -3.92 4.02
CA GLU A 88 -10.74 -3.10 2.82
C GLU A 88 -9.73 -1.95 2.87
N ILE A 89 -9.27 -1.53 1.70
CA ILE A 89 -8.51 -0.30 1.58
C ILE A 89 -9.46 0.89 1.41
N ASP A 90 -9.11 2.01 2.03
CA ASP A 90 -9.78 3.28 1.83
C ASP A 90 -8.80 4.36 1.37
N TYR A 91 -9.31 5.55 1.17
CA TYR A 91 -8.53 6.71 0.73
C TYR A 91 -7.28 6.99 1.60
N TYR A 92 -7.38 6.86 2.93
CA TYR A 92 -6.27 7.16 3.84
C TYR A 92 -5.25 6.04 3.87
N ILE A 93 -5.71 4.78 3.81
CA ILE A 93 -4.83 3.61 3.69
C ILE A 93 -4.08 3.69 2.36
N THR A 94 -4.76 3.95 1.25
CA THR A 94 -4.11 4.10 -0.07
C THR A 94 -3.09 5.23 -0.08
N GLN A 95 -3.37 6.36 0.57
CA GLN A 95 -2.38 7.44 0.72
C GLN A 95 -1.10 6.93 1.37
N ALA A 96 -1.21 6.23 2.51
CA ALA A 96 -0.07 5.66 3.21
C ALA A 96 0.70 4.64 2.36
N LEU A 97 -0.01 3.68 1.74
CA LEU A 97 0.60 2.60 0.95
C LEU A 97 1.33 3.14 -0.28
N THR A 98 0.83 4.21 -0.88
CA THR A 98 1.40 4.78 -2.12
C THR A 98 2.36 5.94 -1.86
N GLY A 99 2.43 6.44 -0.62
CA GLY A 99 3.19 7.62 -0.25
C GLY A 99 2.69 8.91 -0.91
N HIS A 100 1.38 9.12 -0.85
CA HIS A 100 0.68 10.25 -1.45
C HIS A 100 -0.17 11.00 -0.42
N GLY A 101 -0.63 12.19 -0.80
CA GLY A 101 -1.54 13.01 -0.01
C GLY A 101 -0.83 13.91 0.99
N SER A 102 -1.04 13.72 2.29
CA SER A 102 -0.62 14.70 3.30
C SER A 102 0.87 14.65 3.71
N PHE A 103 1.71 13.86 3.03
CA PHE A 103 3.16 13.81 3.26
C PHE A 103 3.89 14.96 2.56
N MET A 104 4.68 15.77 3.27
CA MET A 104 5.34 16.94 2.65
C MET A 104 6.34 16.54 1.55
N SER A 105 6.99 15.37 1.68
CA SER A 105 7.82 14.81 0.60
C SER A 105 7.04 14.61 -0.71
N TYR A 106 5.77 14.19 -0.63
CA TYR A 106 4.90 14.09 -1.80
C TYR A 106 4.54 15.49 -2.33
N LEU A 107 4.15 16.41 -1.46
CA LEU A 107 3.74 17.77 -1.84
C LEU A 107 4.87 18.53 -2.51
N LYS A 108 6.11 18.41 -2.03
CA LYS A 108 7.32 18.94 -2.67
C LYS A 108 7.57 18.29 -4.03
N ARG A 109 7.46 16.97 -4.14
CA ARG A 109 7.61 16.24 -5.41
C ARG A 109 6.65 16.75 -6.49
N ILE A 110 5.41 17.11 -6.12
CA ILE A 110 4.42 17.68 -7.04
C ILE A 110 4.42 19.22 -7.08
N ARG A 111 5.44 19.87 -6.51
CA ARG A 111 5.65 21.32 -6.48
C ARG A 111 4.52 22.12 -5.83
N LYS A 112 3.79 21.52 -4.89
CA LYS A 112 2.80 22.22 -4.05
C LYS A 112 3.42 22.92 -2.85
N LEU A 113 4.57 22.43 -2.36
CA LEU A 113 5.37 23.03 -1.30
C LEU A 113 6.83 23.09 -1.72
N ALA A 114 7.61 24.01 -1.14
CA ALA A 114 9.05 24.12 -1.40
C ALA A 114 9.87 23.11 -0.58
N GLU A 115 9.40 22.79 0.62
CA GLU A 115 10.09 21.93 1.58
C GLU A 115 9.32 20.63 1.86
N ASP A 116 10.06 19.62 2.31
CA ASP A 116 9.58 18.27 2.63
C ASP A 116 9.79 17.92 4.11
N LYS A 117 10.09 18.90 4.96
CA LYS A 117 10.32 18.67 6.39
C LYS A 117 9.04 18.25 7.11
N CYS A 118 9.21 17.40 8.11
CA CYS A 118 8.17 17.09 9.08
C CYS A 118 7.85 18.36 9.89
N ARG A 119 6.58 18.49 10.28
CA ARG A 119 6.13 19.65 11.08
C ARG A 119 6.30 19.45 12.58
N TYR A 120 6.62 18.22 12.98
CA TYR A 120 6.66 17.83 14.38
C TYR A 120 8.09 17.57 14.84
N CYS A 121 9.04 17.40 13.92
CA CYS A 121 10.45 17.19 14.19
C CYS A 121 11.29 17.54 12.93
N GLU A 122 12.60 17.34 12.99
CA GLU A 122 13.54 17.74 11.91
C GLU A 122 13.62 16.74 10.74
N GLY A 123 12.91 15.61 10.82
CA GLY A 123 12.93 14.56 9.80
C GLY A 123 12.33 15.00 8.46
N VAL A 124 12.66 14.28 7.38
CA VAL A 124 11.97 14.43 6.09
C VAL A 124 10.63 13.70 6.18
N ASP A 125 9.54 14.40 5.86
CA ASP A 125 8.17 13.92 5.96
C ASP A 125 7.81 12.92 4.85
N THR A 126 8.43 11.76 4.92
CA THR A 126 8.08 10.58 4.14
C THR A 126 6.99 9.77 4.85
N PRO A 127 6.29 8.88 4.14
CA PRO A 127 5.37 7.94 4.77
C PRO A 127 6.08 7.05 5.79
N ARG A 128 7.32 6.63 5.49
CA ARG A 128 8.15 5.88 6.45
C ARG A 128 8.32 6.67 7.74
N HIS A 129 8.78 7.91 7.62
CA HIS A 129 9.01 8.77 8.76
C HIS A 129 7.74 8.97 9.57
N THR A 130 6.65 9.38 8.91
CA THR A 130 5.36 9.60 9.57
C THR A 130 4.85 8.36 10.29
N LEU A 131 4.99 7.16 9.71
CA LEU A 131 4.36 5.96 10.26
C LEU A 131 5.26 5.21 11.26
N PHE A 132 6.58 5.36 11.19
CA PHE A 132 7.51 4.49 11.94
C PHE A 132 8.60 5.22 12.73
N GLU A 133 8.84 6.52 12.47
CA GLU A 133 9.99 7.23 13.06
C GLU A 133 9.59 8.51 13.81
N CYS A 134 8.44 9.08 13.49
CA CYS A 134 8.04 10.38 14.02
C CYS A 134 7.42 10.25 15.41
N GLU A 135 8.12 10.80 16.41
CA GLU A 135 7.78 10.84 17.84
C GLU A 135 6.33 11.31 18.11
N ARG A 136 5.81 12.16 17.22
CA ARG A 136 4.42 12.65 17.25
C ARG A 136 3.40 11.52 17.39
N TRP A 137 3.70 10.36 16.81
CA TRP A 137 2.76 9.25 16.68
C TRP A 137 3.08 8.08 17.60
N ASP A 138 4.08 8.19 18.48
CA ASP A 138 4.53 7.12 19.37
C ASP A 138 3.39 6.54 20.21
N GLY A 139 2.54 7.39 20.80
CA GLY A 139 1.41 6.92 21.61
C GLY A 139 0.41 6.05 20.82
N ARG A 140 0.25 6.31 19.51
CA ARG A 140 -0.57 5.47 18.62
C ARG A 140 0.20 4.22 18.17
N SER A 141 1.50 4.35 17.88
CA SER A 141 2.38 3.25 17.47
C SER A 141 2.54 2.19 18.57
N ILE A 142 2.80 2.62 19.81
CA ILE A 142 2.89 1.76 20.99
C ILE A 142 1.59 0.97 21.20
N ARG A 143 0.44 1.64 21.08
CA ARG A 143 -0.86 0.97 21.20
C ARG A 143 -1.06 -0.09 20.12
N MET A 144 -0.75 0.24 18.86
CA MET A 144 -0.81 -0.71 17.76
C MET A 144 0.10 -1.92 18.01
N ASN A 145 1.36 -1.70 18.42
CA ASN A 145 2.30 -2.77 18.71
C ASN A 145 1.79 -3.69 19.84
N LEU A 146 1.18 -3.13 20.89
CA LEU A 146 0.56 -3.92 21.96
C LEU A 146 -0.64 -4.75 21.46
N GLU A 147 -1.47 -4.20 20.58
CA GLU A 147 -2.64 -4.92 20.02
C GLU A 147 -2.24 -6.03 19.04
N VAL A 148 -1.15 -5.82 18.29
CA VAL A 148 -0.59 -6.80 17.34
C VAL A 148 0.25 -7.87 18.07
N GLY A 149 0.90 -7.50 19.18
CA GLY A 149 1.74 -8.39 19.98
C GLY A 149 3.22 -8.41 19.59
N GLU A 150 3.66 -7.56 18.66
CA GLU A 150 5.06 -7.40 18.25
C GLU A 150 5.32 -5.99 17.70
N GLU A 151 6.59 -5.65 17.48
CA GLU A 151 6.97 -4.38 16.88
C GLU A 151 6.61 -4.34 15.39
N VAL A 152 5.78 -3.37 15.01
CA VAL A 152 5.39 -3.13 13.63
C VAL A 152 6.40 -2.19 12.95
N THR A 153 7.02 -2.69 11.88
CA THR A 153 7.96 -1.99 11.02
C THR A 153 7.42 -1.92 9.59
N ALA A 154 8.06 -1.13 8.72
CA ALA A 154 7.68 -1.11 7.30
C ALA A 154 7.75 -2.50 6.63
N ALA A 155 8.67 -3.36 7.07
CA ALA A 155 8.90 -4.67 6.44
C ALA A 155 7.85 -5.73 6.83
N ASN A 156 7.27 -5.67 8.02
CA ASN A 156 6.29 -6.66 8.51
C ASN A 156 4.86 -6.12 8.60
N MET A 157 4.62 -4.80 8.51
CA MET A 157 3.30 -4.19 8.73
C MET A 157 2.16 -4.88 7.96
N ILE A 158 2.34 -5.15 6.67
CA ILE A 158 1.30 -5.79 5.85
C ILE A 158 1.21 -7.29 6.12
N GLN A 159 2.33 -7.96 6.40
CA GLN A 159 2.30 -9.37 6.79
C GLN A 159 1.45 -9.55 8.06
N LEU A 160 1.67 -8.71 9.07
CA LEU A 160 0.92 -8.71 10.33
C LEU A 160 -0.56 -8.36 10.11
N ALA A 161 -0.83 -7.35 9.28
CA ALA A 161 -2.19 -6.99 8.93
C ALA A 161 -2.93 -8.13 8.19
N CYS A 162 -2.28 -8.80 7.24
CA CYS A 162 -2.89 -9.87 6.46
C CYS A 162 -3.05 -11.17 7.26
N ALA A 163 -2.24 -11.40 8.30
CA ALA A 163 -2.27 -12.64 9.07
C ALA A 163 -3.59 -12.86 9.83
N THR A 164 -4.17 -11.80 10.40
CA THR A 164 -5.42 -11.91 11.17
C THR A 164 -6.30 -10.68 10.99
N LYS A 165 -7.62 -10.84 11.20
CA LYS A 165 -8.54 -9.70 11.20
C LYS A 165 -8.17 -8.67 12.29
N GLN A 166 -7.76 -9.12 13.47
CA GLN A 166 -7.31 -8.24 14.54
C GLN A 166 -6.06 -7.45 14.14
N GLY A 167 -5.06 -8.10 13.55
CA GLY A 167 -3.86 -7.45 13.03
C GLY A 167 -4.20 -6.40 11.97
N TRP A 168 -5.12 -6.73 11.05
CA TRP A 168 -5.63 -5.76 10.08
C TRP A 168 -6.26 -4.55 10.74
N ASP A 169 -7.21 -4.78 11.66
CA ASP A 169 -7.97 -3.72 12.31
C ASP A 169 -7.03 -2.79 13.13
N ALA A 170 -6.05 -3.36 13.84
CA ALA A 170 -5.05 -2.60 14.60
C ALA A 170 -4.13 -1.77 13.69
N VAL A 171 -3.50 -2.41 12.70
CA VAL A 171 -2.55 -1.74 11.78
C VAL A 171 -3.25 -0.69 10.93
N MET A 172 -4.37 -1.03 10.30
CA MET A 172 -5.07 -0.09 9.42
C MET A 172 -5.79 0.99 10.21
N GLY A 173 -6.25 0.70 11.43
CA GLY A 173 -6.76 1.69 12.37
C GLY A 173 -5.71 2.74 12.75
N TYR A 174 -4.48 2.30 13.04
CA TYR A 174 -3.33 3.17 13.26
C TYR A 174 -3.04 4.05 12.05
N VAL A 175 -2.81 3.43 10.88
CA VAL A 175 -2.47 4.12 9.62
C VAL A 175 -3.52 5.17 9.28
N LYS A 176 -4.80 4.78 9.28
CA LYS A 176 -5.91 5.69 8.99
C LYS A 176 -5.98 6.83 9.99
N GLY A 177 -5.81 6.54 11.28
CA GLY A 177 -5.82 7.54 12.34
C GLY A 177 -4.73 8.61 12.16
N VAL A 178 -3.50 8.17 11.86
CA VAL A 178 -2.35 9.06 11.60
C VAL A 178 -2.57 9.91 10.36
N VAL A 179 -2.86 9.29 9.21
CA VAL A 179 -3.00 10.00 7.94
C VAL A 179 -4.18 10.98 7.97
N ARG A 180 -5.32 10.58 8.55
CA ARG A 180 -6.49 11.45 8.68
C ARG A 180 -6.22 12.67 9.56
N GLU A 181 -5.56 12.49 10.71
CA GLU A 181 -5.22 13.61 11.59
C GLU A 181 -4.21 14.54 10.93
N LYS A 182 -3.22 13.97 10.24
CA LYS A 182 -2.20 14.73 9.50
C LYS A 182 -2.81 15.57 8.37
N GLU A 183 -3.71 14.98 7.58
CA GLU A 183 -4.39 15.70 6.49
C GLU A 183 -5.26 16.85 7.03
N ARG A 184 -6.00 16.62 8.11
CA ARG A 184 -6.80 17.67 8.76
C ARG A 184 -5.94 18.86 9.20
N ARG A 185 -4.79 18.59 9.83
CA ARG A 185 -3.86 19.64 10.28
C ARG A 185 -3.20 20.38 9.12
N LEU A 186 -2.88 19.66 8.03
CA LEU A 186 -2.37 20.29 6.81
C LEU A 186 -3.39 21.27 6.23
N ARG A 187 -4.68 20.92 6.20
CA ARG A 187 -5.72 21.82 5.67
C ARG A 187 -5.82 23.12 6.46
N ASN A 188 -5.93 23.03 7.79
CA ASN A 188 -6.05 24.21 8.65
C ASN A 188 -4.86 25.16 8.49
N TYR A 189 -3.65 24.62 8.35
CA TYR A 189 -2.44 25.42 8.16
C TYR A 189 -2.44 26.21 6.85
N VAL A 190 -2.86 25.58 5.73
CA VAL A 190 -2.91 26.26 4.42
C VAL A 190 -4.03 27.31 4.36
N GLU A 191 -5.01 27.25 5.25
CA GLU A 191 -6.06 28.27 5.39
C GLU A 191 -5.62 29.47 6.26
N GLU A 192 -4.55 29.32 7.04
CA GLU A 192 -4.00 30.36 7.93
C GLU A 192 -2.87 31.18 7.28
N ASP A 193 -2.22 30.65 6.23
CA ASP A 193 -1.18 31.31 5.39
C ASP A 193 -1.77 32.04 4.17
#